data_AF-A0A814MWY9-F1
#
_entry.id   AF-A0A814MWY9-F1
#
_cell.length_a   1.000
_cell.length_b   1.000
_cell.length_c   1.000
_cell.angle_alpha   90.00
_cell.angle_beta   90.00
_cell.angle_gamma   90.00
#
_symmetry.space_group_name_H-M   'P 1'
#
loop_
_entity.id
_entity.type
_entity.pdbx_description
1 polymer ?
#
loop_
_entity_poly.entity_id
_entity_poly.type
_entity_poly.pdbx_seq_one_letter_code
_entity_poly.pdbx_strand_id
1 'polypeptide(L)'
;MTPTNSTAKTGTVHRQSQNGSVAKPTLERPLALRANKNATNVPVASQNLDLTYLLNELCKKVDTLTIAVGAIQNSVDTLQGQMTVLSDRQVENLEKVERNHANVIERFDTLERQPIPVIQTPATNPNFSEEMIIQAREQLNVDLTVPLIYKEKNVLTMAPFNRNNINIYGTRILGKIFKKRELAAGTVDPVRTRTPPLDPIRLNLIKACYLKKLKSIEAFVDNWDTIAKSFRQKCLDMKKYLLKHPEDAEDEDDEDSPTNNLDQEFEEEDQNEPLPNQQQETSLINRDVSMHSLPLV
;
A
#
# COMPACT_ATOMS: atom_id res chain seq x y z
N MET A 1 6.75 58.05 -5.64
CA MET A 1 5.30 58.26 -5.73
C MET A 1 4.62 56.96 -5.35
N THR A 2 4.18 56.87 -4.10
CA THR A 2 3.15 55.95 -3.57
C THR A 2 1.74 56.41 -4.06
N PRO A 3 0.58 55.70 -3.84
CA PRO A 3 0.34 54.71 -2.77
C PRO A 3 -0.64 53.51 -3.04
N THR A 4 -0.50 52.49 -2.18
CA THR A 4 -1.50 51.67 -1.40
C THR A 4 -2.80 51.08 -2.00
N ASN A 5 -3.05 49.79 -1.72
CA ASN A 5 -4.06 49.24 -0.77
C ASN A 5 -4.08 47.70 -0.90
N SER A 6 -3.81 46.86 0.11
CA SER A 6 -4.49 46.59 1.40
C SER A 6 -5.93 46.08 1.26
N THR A 7 -6.15 44.79 1.51
CA THR A 7 -7.22 44.31 2.43
C THR A 7 -7.08 42.81 2.73
N ALA A 8 -7.05 42.51 4.03
CA ALA A 8 -7.21 41.19 4.62
C ALA A 8 -8.66 40.69 4.50
N LYS A 9 -8.84 39.37 4.49
CA LYS A 9 -10.11 38.74 4.90
C LYS A 9 -9.87 37.43 5.63
N THR A 10 -10.21 37.48 6.91
CA THR A 10 -10.39 36.39 7.86
C THR A 10 -11.57 35.50 7.45
N GLY A 11 -11.34 34.18 7.42
CA GLY A 11 -12.36 33.17 7.12
C GLY A 11 -12.64 32.31 8.36
N THR A 12 -13.79 32.58 8.97
CA THR A 12 -14.33 31.99 10.19
C THR A 12 -14.62 30.49 10.07
N VAL A 13 -14.24 29.75 11.12
CA VAL A 13 -14.54 28.34 11.37
C VAL A 13 -16.05 28.14 11.59
N HIS A 14 -16.67 27.24 10.84
CA HIS A 14 -18.03 26.74 11.12
C HIS A 14 -17.96 25.23 11.36
N ARG A 15 -17.99 24.83 12.63
CA ARG A 15 -18.00 23.44 13.09
C ARG A 15 -19.46 23.08 13.38
N GLN A 16 -20.09 22.33 12.48
CA GLN A 16 -21.41 21.74 12.73
C GLN A 16 -21.25 20.54 13.67
N SER A 17 -21.74 20.70 14.91
CA SER A 17 -21.92 19.63 15.89
C SER A 17 -23.32 19.05 15.70
N GLN A 18 -23.41 17.79 15.25
CA GLN A 18 -24.67 17.04 15.25
C GLN A 18 -24.84 16.36 16.61
N ASN A 19 -25.86 16.82 17.34
CA ASN A 19 -26.41 16.18 18.54
C ASN A 19 -27.50 15.18 18.15
N GLY A 20 -27.52 14.03 18.83
CA GLY A 20 -28.60 13.05 18.87
C GLY A 20 -28.00 11.73 19.33
N SER A 21 -28.43 11.04 20.38
CA SER A 21 -29.75 10.88 20.97
C SER A 21 -29.54 10.27 22.36
N VAL A 22 -30.08 10.86 23.42
CA VAL A 22 -30.11 10.22 24.74
C VAL A 22 -31.56 10.14 25.18
N ALA A 23 -31.95 8.92 25.54
CA ALA A 23 -33.30 8.47 25.84
C ALA A 23 -33.96 9.26 26.98
N LYS A 24 -35.24 9.59 26.78
CA LYS A 24 -36.18 10.05 27.81
C LYS A 24 -36.45 8.93 28.82
N PRO A 25 -36.43 9.21 30.14
CA PRO A 25 -37.19 8.42 31.10
C PRO A 25 -38.62 8.94 31.19
N THR A 26 -39.54 7.99 31.17
CA THR A 26 -40.99 8.10 31.32
C THR A 26 -41.39 8.81 32.61
N LEU A 27 -42.25 9.82 32.48
CA LEU A 27 -42.86 10.56 33.59
C LEU A 27 -44.03 9.73 34.15
N GLU A 28 -43.84 9.08 35.29
CA GLU A 28 -44.93 8.43 36.04
C GLU A 28 -45.87 9.48 36.65
N ARG A 29 -47.17 9.19 36.59
CA ARG A 29 -48.31 9.98 37.09
C ARG A 29 -48.18 10.35 38.58
N PRO A 30 -48.58 11.57 39.01
CA PRO A 30 -48.91 11.80 40.40
C PRO A 30 -50.32 11.26 40.70
N LEU A 31 -50.40 10.34 41.66
CA LEU A 31 -51.63 9.90 42.32
C LEU A 31 -52.29 11.09 43.03
N ALA A 32 -53.59 11.26 42.80
CA ALA A 32 -54.44 12.22 43.51
C ALA A 32 -54.47 11.88 45.01
N LEU A 33 -53.81 12.70 45.83
CA LEU A 33 -53.94 12.66 47.28
C LEU A 33 -55.22 13.40 47.70
N ARG A 34 -56.23 12.58 47.97
CA ARG A 34 -57.49 12.96 48.63
C ARG A 34 -57.15 13.57 50.00
N ALA A 35 -57.57 14.81 50.23
CA ALA A 35 -57.45 15.48 51.51
C ALA A 35 -58.24 14.70 52.59
N ASN A 36 -57.53 14.08 53.52
CA ASN A 36 -58.12 13.56 54.74
C ASN A 36 -57.79 14.53 55.88
N LYS A 37 -58.81 15.28 56.31
CA LYS A 37 -58.77 16.10 57.52
C LYS A 37 -58.84 15.13 58.70
N ASN A 38 -57.69 14.79 59.28
CA ASN A 38 -57.58 14.40 60.68
C ASN A 38 -56.19 14.79 61.17
N ALA A 39 -56.16 15.87 61.93
CA ALA A 39 -55.02 16.27 62.74
C ALA A 39 -54.84 15.23 63.85
N THR A 40 -53.92 14.31 63.63
CA THR A 40 -53.39 13.45 64.69
C THR A 40 -51.92 13.76 64.79
N ASN A 41 -51.50 14.26 65.96
CA ASN A 41 -50.12 14.58 66.32
C ASN A 41 -49.17 13.46 65.86
N VAL A 42 -48.48 13.69 64.74
CA VAL A 42 -47.29 12.92 64.37
C VAL A 42 -46.20 13.41 65.31
N PRO A 43 -45.56 12.54 66.09
CA PRO A 43 -44.51 12.96 67.01
C PRO A 43 -43.41 13.64 66.20
N VAL A 44 -43.01 14.86 66.60
CA VAL A 44 -41.93 15.66 66.00
C VAL A 44 -40.66 14.83 65.76
N ALA A 45 -40.47 13.76 66.53
CA ALA A 45 -39.42 12.76 66.34
C ALA A 45 -39.43 12.05 64.97
N SER A 46 -40.59 11.75 64.36
CA SER A 46 -40.64 10.98 63.10
C SER A 46 -40.37 11.85 61.86
N GLN A 47 -40.74 13.14 61.89
CA GLN A 47 -40.41 14.09 60.81
C GLN A 47 -38.92 14.44 60.81
N ASN A 48 -38.30 14.49 61.99
CA ASN A 48 -36.85 14.70 62.10
C ASN A 48 -36.02 13.51 61.60
N LEU A 49 -36.51 12.27 61.73
CA LEU A 49 -35.83 11.09 61.18
C LEU A 49 -35.80 11.13 59.63
N ASP A 50 -36.89 11.53 59.00
CA ASP A 50 -37.02 11.61 57.54
C ASP A 50 -36.14 12.72 56.95
N LEU A 51 -36.11 13.89 57.62
CA LEU A 51 -35.22 14.99 57.24
C LEU A 51 -33.74 14.61 57.38
N THR A 52 -33.38 13.88 58.45
CA THR A 52 -32.01 13.41 58.70
C THR A 52 -31.57 12.40 57.64
N TYR A 53 -32.48 11.51 57.22
CA TYR A 53 -32.21 10.56 56.14
C TYR A 53 -31.99 11.27 54.80
N LEU A 54 -32.84 12.23 54.44
CA LEU A 54 -32.70 13.02 53.22
C LEU A 54 -31.41 13.86 53.21
N LEU A 55 -31.05 14.46 54.34
CA LEU A 55 -29.78 15.20 54.49
C LEU A 55 -28.57 14.28 54.31
N ASN A 56 -28.58 13.09 54.90
CA ASN A 56 -27.50 12.12 54.75
C ASN A 56 -27.36 11.63 53.29
N GLU A 57 -28.50 11.38 52.62
CA GLU A 57 -28.49 10.95 51.22
C GLU A 57 -28.03 12.07 50.28
N LEU A 58 -28.39 13.33 50.58
CA LEU A 58 -27.87 14.49 49.87
C LEU A 58 -26.35 14.64 50.06
N CYS A 59 -25.85 14.50 51.29
CA CYS A 59 -24.41 14.53 51.58
C CYS A 59 -23.65 13.48 50.77
N LYS A 60 -24.12 12.22 50.75
CA LYS A 60 -23.48 11.17 49.95
C LYS A 60 -23.44 11.48 48.45
N LYS A 61 -24.51 12.09 47.91
CA LYS A 61 -24.57 12.51 46.51
C LYS A 61 -23.61 13.66 46.23
N VAL A 62 -23.48 14.61 47.15
CA VAL A 62 -22.50 15.70 47.07
C VAL A 62 -21.06 15.15 47.12
N ASP A 63 -20.78 14.19 47.99
CA ASP A 63 -19.46 13.54 48.08
C ASP A 63 -19.12 12.80 46.78
N THR A 64 -20.09 12.05 46.23
CA THR A 64 -19.94 11.34 44.96
C THR A 64 -19.68 12.32 43.81
N LEU A 65 -20.41 13.44 43.78
CA LEU A 65 -20.21 14.48 42.78
C LEU A 65 -18.82 15.13 42.92
N THR A 66 -18.38 15.37 44.15
CA THR A 66 -17.06 15.95 44.43
C THR A 66 -15.94 15.05 43.92
N ILE A 67 -16.05 13.74 44.13
CA ILE A 67 -15.09 12.76 43.61
C ILE A 67 -15.10 12.75 42.08
N ALA A 68 -16.29 12.76 41.45
CA ALA A 68 -16.42 12.77 40.00
C ALA A 68 -15.82 14.04 39.37
N VAL A 69 -16.06 15.21 39.97
CA VAL A 69 -15.46 16.48 39.54
C VAL A 69 -13.94 16.43 39.66
N GLY A 70 -13.39 15.87 40.75
CA GLY A 70 -11.95 15.67 40.91
C GLY A 70 -11.35 14.78 39.82
N ALA A 71 -12.03 13.69 39.46
CA ALA A 71 -11.58 12.79 38.38
C ALA A 71 -11.61 13.49 37.00
N ILE A 72 -12.62 14.31 36.74
CA ILE A 72 -12.70 15.12 35.52
C ILE A 72 -11.56 16.14 35.48
N GLN A 73 -11.28 16.83 36.59
CA GLN A 73 -10.19 17.81 36.66
C GLN A 73 -8.84 17.16 36.36
N ASN A 74 -8.54 16.00 36.96
CA ASN A 74 -7.30 15.27 36.67
C ASN A 74 -7.18 14.87 35.19
N SER A 75 -8.31 14.53 34.56
CA SER A 75 -8.35 14.18 33.14
C SER A 75 -8.08 15.41 32.26
N VAL A 76 -8.65 16.56 32.62
CA VAL A 76 -8.39 17.85 31.96
C VAL A 76 -6.91 18.23 32.07
N ASP A 77 -6.33 18.14 33.27
CA ASP A 77 -4.92 18.48 33.51
C ASP A 77 -3.99 17.56 32.69
N THR A 78 -4.33 16.26 32.60
CA THR A 78 -3.59 15.29 31.78
C THR A 78 -3.66 15.63 30.30
N LEU A 79 -4.86 15.93 29.78
CA LEU A 79 -5.05 16.32 28.39
C LEU A 79 -4.33 17.63 28.07
N GLN A 80 -4.33 18.59 28.99
CA GLN A 80 -3.61 19.85 28.84
C GLN A 80 -2.10 19.61 28.77
N GLY A 81 -1.55 18.74 29.61
CA GLY A 81 -0.14 18.33 29.54
C GLY A 81 0.23 17.67 28.20
N GLN A 82 -0.62 16.77 27.69
CA GLN A 82 -0.42 16.14 26.39
C GLN A 82 -0.46 17.15 25.23
N MET A 83 -1.37 18.13 25.31
CA MET A 83 -1.51 19.17 24.30
C MET A 83 -0.27 20.07 24.24
N THR A 84 0.31 20.43 25.39
CA THR A 84 1.57 21.17 25.46
C THR A 84 2.72 20.38 24.81
N VAL A 85 2.86 19.09 25.12
CA VAL A 85 3.90 18.24 24.53
C VAL A 85 3.75 18.12 23.00
N LEU A 86 2.51 18.01 22.51
CA LEU A 86 2.24 18.00 21.07
C LEU A 86 2.58 19.34 20.41
N SER A 87 2.26 20.45 21.07
CA SER A 87 2.62 21.80 20.60
C SER A 87 4.13 21.96 20.48
N ASP A 88 4.89 21.54 21.50
CA ASP A 88 6.36 21.64 21.50
C ASP A 88 6.97 20.78 20.39
N ARG A 89 6.46 19.56 20.19
CA ARG A 89 6.89 18.69 19.08
C ARG A 89 6.57 19.27 17.70
N GLN A 90 5.45 19.97 17.56
CA GLN A 90 5.12 20.63 16.28
C GLN A 90 6.09 21.76 15.96
N VAL A 91 6.50 22.56 16.96
CA VAL A 91 7.51 23.60 16.81
C VAL A 91 8.85 23.00 16.41
N GLU A 92 9.32 21.97 17.11
CA GLU A 92 10.59 21.28 16.79
C GLU A 92 10.59 20.69 15.36
N ASN A 93 9.48 20.08 14.96
CA ASN A 93 9.35 19.53 13.61
C ASN A 93 9.38 20.64 12.54
N LEU A 94 8.75 21.78 12.79
CA LEU A 94 8.77 22.91 11.86
C LEU A 94 10.18 23.46 11.69
N GLU A 95 10.92 23.66 12.79
CA GLU A 95 12.32 24.09 12.76
C GLU A 95 13.23 23.11 12.01
N LYS A 96 12.94 21.80 12.10
CA LYS A 96 13.67 20.76 11.35
C LYS A 96 13.38 20.83 9.86
N VAL A 97 12.12 21.07 9.48
CA VAL A 97 11.71 21.25 8.07
C VAL A 97 12.37 22.50 7.50
N GLU A 98 12.37 23.62 8.22
CA GLU A 98 13.00 24.87 7.78
C GLU A 98 14.51 24.70 7.56
N ARG A 99 15.22 24.03 8.47
CA ARG A 99 16.65 23.71 8.29
C ARG A 99 16.91 22.83 7.09
N ASN A 100 16.09 21.79 6.88
CA ASN A 100 16.21 20.92 5.72
C ASN A 100 15.97 21.69 4.41
N HIS A 101 14.97 22.57 4.39
CA HIS A 101 14.69 23.39 3.22
C HIS A 101 15.84 24.35 2.91
N ALA A 102 16.42 25.01 3.92
CA ALA A 102 17.61 25.84 3.76
C ALA A 102 18.80 25.05 3.19
N ASN A 103 19.06 23.84 3.71
CA ASN A 103 20.11 22.97 3.20
C ASN A 103 19.89 22.54 1.73
N VAL A 104 18.63 22.32 1.32
CA VAL A 104 18.29 21.99 -0.07
C VAL A 104 18.56 23.17 -0.99
N ILE A 105 18.17 24.39 -0.58
CA ILE A 105 18.42 25.62 -1.34
C ILE A 105 19.93 25.83 -1.50
N GLU A 106 20.73 25.69 -0.44
CA GLU A 106 22.19 25.83 -0.51
C GLU A 106 22.85 24.81 -1.45
N ARG A 107 22.37 23.56 -1.44
CA ARG A 107 22.83 22.54 -2.39
C ARG A 107 22.45 22.87 -3.82
N PHE A 108 21.26 23.41 -4.05
CA PHE A 108 20.81 23.82 -5.37
C PHE A 108 21.67 24.98 -5.92
N ASP A 109 21.91 26.02 -5.10
CA ASP A 109 22.79 27.14 -5.48
C ASP A 109 24.24 26.67 -5.77
N THR A 110 24.70 25.66 -5.05
CA THR A 110 26.02 25.04 -5.27
C THR A 110 26.06 24.26 -6.60
N LEU A 111 24.97 23.59 -6.96
CA LEU A 111 24.85 22.86 -8.23
C LEU A 111 24.73 23.81 -9.43
N GLU A 112 23.99 24.92 -9.27
CA GLU A 112 23.79 25.92 -10.34
C GLU A 112 25.06 26.72 -10.67
N ARG A 113 25.99 26.83 -9.70
CA ARG A 113 27.30 27.49 -9.89
C ARG A 113 28.42 26.60 -10.38
N GLN A 114 28.17 25.29 -10.60
CA GLN A 114 29.18 24.48 -11.27
C GLN A 114 29.23 24.84 -12.77
N PRO A 115 30.40 25.20 -13.31
CA PRO A 115 30.53 25.44 -14.74
C PRO A 115 30.15 24.16 -15.49
N ILE A 116 29.13 24.25 -16.33
CA ILE A 116 28.73 23.19 -17.24
C ILE A 116 29.95 22.87 -18.12
N PRO A 117 30.53 21.65 -18.06
CA PRO A 117 31.51 21.26 -19.04
C PRO A 117 30.80 21.19 -20.38
N VAL A 118 31.18 22.10 -21.29
CA VAL A 118 30.81 22.01 -22.70
C VAL A 118 31.42 20.72 -23.24
N ILE A 119 30.61 19.67 -23.33
CA ILE A 119 30.94 18.47 -24.11
C ILE A 119 29.81 18.25 -25.11
N GLN A 120 30.13 18.56 -26.36
CA GLN A 120 29.40 18.13 -27.54
C GLN A 120 29.63 16.64 -27.74
N THR A 121 28.58 15.81 -27.59
CA THR A 121 28.31 14.53 -28.30
C THR A 121 27.02 13.89 -27.77
N PRO A 122 26.31 13.05 -28.56
CA PRO A 122 25.14 12.32 -28.08
C PRO A 122 25.56 11.44 -26.92
N ALA A 123 24.84 11.54 -25.79
CA ALA A 123 25.16 10.89 -24.55
C ALA A 123 25.42 9.38 -24.74
N THR A 124 26.68 8.98 -24.66
CA THR A 124 27.09 7.59 -24.54
C THR A 124 26.61 7.12 -23.17
N ASN A 125 25.53 6.32 -23.11
CA ASN A 125 25.14 5.69 -21.86
C ASN A 125 26.30 4.79 -21.40
N PRO A 126 26.98 5.05 -20.26
CA PRO A 126 28.14 4.27 -19.84
C PRO A 126 27.80 2.79 -19.56
N ASN A 127 26.51 2.44 -19.55
CA ASN A 127 26.08 1.08 -19.32
C ASN A 127 26.18 0.17 -20.55
N PHE A 128 26.22 0.70 -21.77
CA PHE A 128 26.11 -0.10 -22.98
C PHE A 128 27.08 0.37 -24.05
N SER A 129 27.60 -0.56 -24.86
CA SER A 129 28.36 -0.16 -26.05
C SER A 129 27.42 0.41 -27.11
N GLU A 130 27.96 1.24 -28.00
CA GLU A 130 27.18 1.87 -29.07
C GLU A 130 26.57 0.83 -30.01
N GLU A 131 27.31 -0.25 -30.31
CA GLU A 131 26.81 -1.36 -31.13
C GLU A 131 25.62 -2.05 -30.45
N MET A 132 25.67 -2.23 -29.13
CA MET A 132 24.59 -2.88 -28.40
C MET A 132 23.34 -2.00 -28.33
N ILE A 133 23.51 -0.67 -28.24
CA ILE A 133 22.41 0.30 -28.29
C ILE A 133 21.72 0.22 -29.67
N ILE A 134 22.49 0.23 -30.76
CA ILE A 134 21.96 0.15 -32.13
C ILE A 134 21.21 -1.17 -32.33
N GLN A 135 21.83 -2.31 -32.01
CA GLN A 135 21.22 -3.62 -32.22
C GLN A 135 19.97 -3.82 -31.36
N ALA A 136 19.95 -3.37 -30.10
CA ALA A 136 18.77 -3.48 -29.24
C ALA A 136 17.60 -2.63 -29.77
N ARG A 137 17.88 -1.47 -30.34
CA ARG A 137 16.86 -0.62 -30.96
C ARG A 137 16.30 -1.26 -32.23
N GLU A 138 17.17 -1.77 -33.11
CA GLU A 138 16.77 -2.33 -34.40
C GLU A 138 16.10 -3.70 -34.29
N GLN A 139 16.62 -4.59 -33.44
CA GLN A 139 16.16 -5.98 -33.35
C GLN A 139 15.05 -6.18 -32.32
N LEU A 140 15.10 -5.42 -31.21
CA LEU A 140 14.22 -5.65 -30.06
C LEU A 140 13.27 -4.48 -29.79
N ASN A 141 13.42 -3.35 -30.50
CA ASN A 141 12.71 -2.10 -30.25
C ASN A 141 12.85 -1.64 -28.77
N VAL A 142 14.04 -1.81 -28.19
CA VAL A 142 14.37 -1.41 -26.82
C VAL A 142 15.33 -0.23 -26.86
N ASP A 143 14.94 0.87 -26.21
CA ASP A 143 15.80 2.04 -26.06
C ASP A 143 16.74 1.87 -24.85
N LEU A 144 18.03 1.67 -25.15
CA LEU A 144 19.09 1.55 -24.14
C LEU A 144 19.74 2.89 -23.76
N THR A 145 19.29 4.01 -24.34
CA THR A 145 19.78 5.34 -23.96
C THR A 145 19.13 5.86 -22.68
N VAL A 146 18.01 5.25 -22.27
CA VAL A 146 17.28 5.60 -21.05
C VAL A 146 18.11 5.27 -19.80
N PRO A 147 18.17 6.17 -18.80
CA PRO A 147 18.78 5.87 -17.50
C PRO A 147 18.13 4.66 -16.82
N LEU A 148 18.94 3.78 -16.22
CA LEU A 148 18.47 2.60 -15.48
C LEU A 148 17.98 2.96 -14.06
N ILE A 149 17.16 4.01 -13.95
CA ILE A 149 16.69 4.59 -12.70
C ILE A 149 15.16 4.59 -12.70
N TYR A 150 14.55 4.13 -11.59
CA TYR A 150 13.11 4.19 -11.36
C TYR A 150 12.87 4.72 -9.94
N LYS A 151 12.07 5.79 -9.80
CA LYS A 151 11.84 6.46 -8.51
C LYS A 151 13.13 6.73 -7.74
N GLU A 152 14.11 7.34 -8.41
CA GLU A 152 15.45 7.65 -7.87
C GLU A 152 16.31 6.43 -7.45
N LYS A 153 15.80 5.20 -7.61
CA LYS A 153 16.50 3.95 -7.26
C LYS A 153 17.09 3.32 -8.53
N ASN A 154 18.30 2.80 -8.44
CA ASN A 154 18.92 2.05 -9.53
C ASN A 154 18.23 0.69 -9.70
N VAL A 155 17.67 0.43 -10.88
CA VAL A 155 16.89 -0.78 -11.14
C VAL A 155 17.76 -2.05 -11.10
N LEU A 156 19.04 -1.95 -11.46
CA LEU A 156 19.97 -3.08 -11.46
C LEU A 156 20.27 -3.64 -10.07
N THR A 157 20.03 -2.87 -9.02
CA THR A 157 20.27 -3.23 -7.62
C THR A 157 19.00 -3.60 -6.86
N MET A 158 17.83 -3.47 -7.49
CA MET A 158 16.55 -3.79 -6.85
C MET A 158 16.39 -5.29 -6.54
N ALA A 159 17.09 -6.16 -7.25
CA ALA A 159 17.10 -7.60 -7.01
C ALA A 159 18.47 -8.21 -7.34
N PRO A 160 18.90 -9.28 -6.65
CA PRO A 160 20.12 -10.01 -6.99
C PRO A 160 19.93 -10.74 -8.32
N PHE A 161 20.94 -10.69 -9.18
CA PHE A 161 20.94 -11.40 -10.47
C PHE A 161 21.60 -12.77 -10.32
N ASN A 162 20.90 -13.83 -10.71
CA ASN A 162 21.42 -15.19 -10.75
C ASN A 162 21.20 -15.78 -12.15
N ARG A 163 22.28 -16.21 -12.82
CA ARG A 163 22.22 -16.82 -14.15
C ARG A 163 21.47 -18.14 -14.18
N ASN A 164 21.47 -18.89 -13.09
CA ASN A 164 20.77 -20.17 -13.00
C ASN A 164 19.27 -19.99 -12.78
N ASN A 165 18.83 -18.81 -12.34
CA ASN A 165 17.43 -18.49 -12.11
C ASN A 165 17.13 -17.04 -12.48
N ILE A 166 17.23 -16.75 -13.77
CA ILE A 166 17.01 -15.42 -14.33
C ILE A 166 15.56 -14.93 -14.17
N ASN A 167 14.61 -15.85 -13.97
CA ASN A 167 13.19 -15.54 -13.84
C ASN A 167 12.90 -14.81 -12.52
N ILE A 168 13.49 -15.29 -11.41
CA ILE A 168 13.36 -14.64 -10.09
C ILE A 168 13.82 -13.18 -10.13
N TYR A 169 14.92 -12.91 -10.85
CA TYR A 169 15.42 -11.53 -10.97
C TYR A 169 14.38 -10.60 -11.58
N GLY A 170 13.79 -10.99 -12.72
CA GLY A 170 12.82 -10.15 -13.41
C GLY A 170 11.50 -10.05 -12.68
N THR A 171 10.97 -11.14 -12.10
CA THR A 171 9.69 -11.09 -11.37
C THR A 171 9.79 -10.24 -10.11
N ARG A 172 10.95 -10.20 -9.45
CA ARG A 172 11.23 -9.29 -8.32
C ARG A 172 11.29 -7.84 -8.75
N ILE A 173 11.96 -7.53 -9.86
CA ILE A 173 11.98 -6.15 -10.40
C ILE A 173 10.58 -5.74 -10.85
N LEU A 174 9.86 -6.62 -11.54
CA LEU A 174 8.49 -6.39 -12.01
C LEU A 174 7.57 -6.00 -10.85
N GLY A 175 7.65 -6.71 -9.72
CA GLY A 175 6.87 -6.42 -8.51
C GLY A 175 7.22 -5.10 -7.81
N LYS A 176 8.40 -4.51 -8.10
CA LYS A 176 8.80 -3.21 -7.54
C LYS A 176 8.51 -2.04 -8.50
N ILE A 177 8.44 -2.29 -9.80
CA ILE A 177 8.17 -1.27 -10.81
C ILE A 177 6.66 -1.07 -11.03
N PHE A 178 5.87 -2.14 -10.94
CA PHE A 178 4.44 -2.10 -11.16
C PHE A 178 3.67 -2.30 -9.86
N LYS A 179 2.58 -1.55 -9.68
CA LYS A 179 1.70 -1.72 -8.53
C LYS A 179 0.94 -3.05 -8.64
N LYS A 180 0.50 -3.60 -7.50
CA LYS A 180 -0.32 -4.84 -7.43
C LYS A 180 -1.51 -4.77 -8.40
N ARG A 181 -2.25 -3.65 -8.40
CA ARG A 181 -3.38 -3.41 -9.32
C ARG A 181 -2.99 -3.47 -10.79
N GLU A 182 -1.87 -2.86 -11.16
CA GLU A 182 -1.40 -2.86 -12.55
C GLU A 182 -1.02 -4.26 -13.01
N LEU A 183 -0.36 -5.04 -12.14
CA LEU A 183 -0.02 -6.43 -12.43
C LEU A 183 -1.25 -7.33 -12.54
N ALA A 184 -2.28 -7.13 -11.72
CA ALA A 184 -3.52 -7.89 -11.79
C ALA A 184 -4.36 -7.56 -13.04
N ALA A 185 -4.31 -6.31 -13.49
CA ALA A 185 -5.06 -5.83 -14.65
C ALA A 185 -4.32 -6.03 -15.97
N GLY A 186 -2.99 -6.11 -15.96
CA GLY A 186 -2.14 -6.12 -17.14
C GLY A 186 -1.58 -7.48 -17.54
N THR A 187 -0.89 -7.51 -18.68
CA THR A 187 -0.12 -8.67 -19.15
C THR A 187 1.09 -8.25 -19.97
N VAL A 188 2.04 -9.16 -20.15
CA VAL A 188 3.21 -8.95 -21.00
C VAL A 188 2.97 -9.60 -22.36
N ASP A 189 3.22 -8.84 -23.43
CA ASP A 189 3.06 -9.25 -24.83
C ASP A 189 1.70 -9.94 -25.08
N PRO A 190 0.58 -9.18 -25.08
CA PRO A 190 -0.75 -9.75 -25.24
C PRO A 190 -0.92 -10.37 -26.62
N VAL A 191 -1.07 -11.71 -26.65
CA VAL A 191 -1.16 -12.46 -27.92
C VAL A 191 -2.58 -12.40 -28.49
N ARG A 192 -3.61 -12.52 -27.64
CA ARG A 192 -5.05 -12.57 -28.03
C ARG A 192 -6.05 -12.14 -26.95
N THR A 193 -5.57 -11.70 -25.78
CA THR A 193 -6.44 -11.46 -24.62
C THR A 193 -6.98 -10.03 -24.62
N ARG A 194 -8.17 -9.82 -24.04
CA ARG A 194 -8.71 -8.48 -23.74
C ARG A 194 -7.94 -7.75 -22.63
N THR A 195 -6.89 -8.37 -22.10
CA THR A 195 -6.08 -7.83 -21.01
C THR A 195 -5.13 -6.78 -21.59
N PRO A 196 -5.14 -5.53 -21.09
CA PRO A 196 -4.23 -4.51 -21.56
C PRO A 196 -2.75 -4.90 -21.34
N PRO A 197 -1.84 -4.46 -22.23
CA PRO A 197 -0.42 -4.62 -21.98
C PRO A 197 0.02 -3.79 -20.77
N LEU A 198 1.03 -4.26 -20.05
CA LEU A 198 1.77 -3.43 -19.10
C LEU A 198 2.44 -2.25 -19.82
N ASP A 199 2.69 -1.18 -19.08
CA ASP A 199 3.36 0.02 -19.59
C ASP A 199 4.68 -0.34 -20.31
N PRO A 200 4.78 -0.06 -21.62
CA PRO A 200 5.91 -0.47 -22.43
C PRO A 200 7.21 0.22 -22.04
N ILE A 201 7.17 1.45 -21.50
CA ILE A 201 8.37 2.18 -21.08
C ILE A 201 8.98 1.49 -19.85
N ARG A 202 8.14 1.20 -18.85
CA ARG A 202 8.55 0.48 -17.64
C ARG A 202 8.99 -0.95 -17.94
N LEU A 203 8.34 -1.62 -18.89
CA LEU A 203 8.77 -2.95 -19.33
C LEU A 203 10.12 -2.92 -20.07
N ASN A 204 10.35 -1.93 -20.93
CA ASN A 204 11.62 -1.75 -21.62
C ASN A 204 12.77 -1.45 -20.66
N LEU A 205 12.51 -0.75 -19.55
CA LEU A 205 13.49 -0.56 -18.47
C LEU A 205 13.93 -1.91 -17.86
N ILE A 206 13.01 -2.86 -17.69
CA ILE A 206 13.32 -4.22 -17.23
C ILE A 206 14.13 -4.99 -18.30
N LYS A 207 13.76 -4.88 -19.57
CA LYS A 207 14.51 -5.48 -20.69
C LYS A 207 15.94 -4.97 -20.75
N ALA A 208 16.14 -3.65 -20.60
CA ALA A 208 17.45 -3.03 -20.54
C ALA A 208 18.29 -3.56 -19.37
N CYS A 209 17.66 -3.82 -18.21
CA CYS A 209 18.34 -4.45 -17.07
C CYS A 209 18.83 -5.87 -17.41
N TYR A 210 18.02 -6.69 -18.08
CA TYR A 210 18.46 -8.00 -18.54
C TYR A 210 19.61 -7.92 -19.53
N LEU A 211 19.51 -7.04 -20.54
CA LEU A 211 20.56 -6.82 -21.52
C LEU A 211 21.88 -6.41 -20.84
N LYS A 212 21.82 -5.59 -19.78
CA LYS A 212 23.01 -5.23 -18.98
C LYS A 212 23.61 -6.40 -18.21
N LYS A 213 22.78 -7.30 -17.66
CA LYS A 213 23.23 -8.45 -16.86
C LYS A 213 23.71 -9.62 -17.71
N LEU A 214 23.05 -9.86 -18.84
CA LEU A 214 23.37 -10.93 -19.79
C LEU A 214 24.55 -10.56 -20.70
N LYS A 215 24.73 -9.25 -20.99
CA LYS A 215 25.80 -8.70 -21.84
C LYS A 215 25.79 -9.25 -23.28
N SER A 216 24.64 -9.78 -23.72
CA SER A 216 24.45 -10.31 -25.08
C SER A 216 22.98 -10.21 -25.45
N ILE A 217 22.71 -9.80 -26.69
CA ILE A 217 21.37 -9.75 -27.28
C ILE A 217 20.86 -11.16 -27.57
N GLU A 218 21.71 -12.03 -28.11
CA GLU A 218 21.38 -13.44 -28.37
C GLU A 218 20.94 -14.14 -27.08
N ALA A 219 21.74 -14.00 -26.01
CA ALA A 219 21.39 -14.57 -24.71
C ALA A 219 20.09 -13.97 -24.14
N PHE A 220 19.77 -12.72 -24.43
CA PHE A 220 18.50 -12.12 -24.05
C PHE A 220 17.33 -12.75 -24.83
N VAL A 221 17.46 -12.86 -26.16
CA VAL A 221 16.43 -13.42 -27.04
C VAL A 221 16.14 -14.88 -26.68
N ASP A 222 17.17 -15.70 -26.48
CA ASP A 222 17.04 -17.12 -26.12
C ASP A 222 16.28 -17.33 -24.81
N ASN A 223 16.36 -16.35 -23.89
CA ASN A 223 15.75 -16.43 -22.58
C ASN A 223 14.43 -15.65 -22.48
N TRP A 224 14.10 -14.79 -23.45
CA TRP A 224 12.98 -13.85 -23.34
C TRP A 224 11.64 -14.58 -23.17
N ASP A 225 11.40 -15.65 -23.91
CA ASP A 225 10.14 -16.40 -23.81
C ASP A 225 9.91 -16.98 -22.42
N THR A 226 10.98 -17.47 -21.78
CA THR A 226 10.93 -18.01 -20.42
C THR A 226 10.69 -16.89 -19.40
N ILE A 227 11.36 -15.76 -19.56
CA ILE A 227 11.17 -14.57 -18.72
C ILE A 227 9.73 -14.05 -18.87
N ALA A 228 9.24 -13.88 -20.10
CA ALA A 228 7.89 -13.39 -20.40
C ALA A 228 6.81 -14.34 -19.85
N LYS A 229 7.01 -15.66 -19.91
CA LYS A 229 6.14 -16.64 -19.24
C LYS A 229 6.08 -16.40 -17.73
N SER A 230 7.22 -16.18 -17.07
CA SER A 230 7.26 -15.88 -15.64
C SER A 230 6.56 -14.56 -15.28
N PHE A 231 6.65 -13.55 -16.14
CA PHE A 231 5.97 -12.27 -15.94
C PHE A 231 4.45 -12.41 -16.06
N ARG A 232 3.98 -13.15 -17.07
CA ARG A 232 2.56 -13.46 -17.22
C ARG A 232 2.04 -14.26 -16.01
N GLN A 233 2.80 -15.24 -15.54
CA GLN A 233 2.45 -16.00 -14.34
C GLN A 233 2.32 -15.08 -13.13
N LYS A 234 3.29 -14.18 -12.89
CA LYS A 234 3.23 -13.20 -11.80
C LYS A 234 1.99 -12.29 -11.88
N CYS A 235 1.61 -11.86 -13.08
CA CYS A 235 0.38 -11.08 -13.30
C CYS A 235 -0.88 -11.89 -12.95
N LEU A 236 -0.93 -13.17 -13.36
CA LEU A 236 -2.03 -14.08 -13.03
C LEU A 236 -2.13 -14.34 -11.52
N ASP A 237 -0.99 -14.55 -10.86
CA ASP A 237 -0.94 -14.78 -9.42
C ASP A 237 -1.41 -13.54 -8.67
N MET A 238 -1.00 -12.35 -9.10
CA MET A 238 -1.47 -11.10 -8.51
C MET A 238 -2.97 -10.89 -8.72
N LYS A 239 -3.49 -11.25 -9.90
CA LYS A 239 -4.94 -11.22 -10.17
C LYS A 239 -5.71 -12.16 -9.24
N LYS A 240 -5.20 -13.37 -9.02
CA LYS A 240 -5.79 -14.33 -8.08
C LYS A 240 -5.70 -13.83 -6.63
N TYR A 241 -4.59 -13.21 -6.27
CA TYR A 241 -4.36 -12.64 -4.95
C TYR A 241 -5.37 -11.55 -4.62
N LEU A 242 -5.51 -10.53 -5.47
CA LEU A 242 -6.45 -9.43 -5.23
C LEU A 242 -7.93 -9.85 -5.29
N LEU A 243 -8.24 -10.99 -5.92
CA LEU A 243 -9.58 -11.55 -5.86
C LEU A 243 -9.91 -12.11 -4.46
N LYS A 244 -8.89 -12.61 -3.75
CA LYS A 244 -8.99 -13.09 -2.37
C LYS A 244 -8.83 -11.97 -1.34
N HIS A 245 -8.07 -10.94 -1.68
CA HIS A 245 -7.71 -9.80 -0.82
C HIS A 245 -8.05 -8.48 -1.51
N PRO A 246 -9.35 -8.12 -1.65
CA PRO A 246 -9.75 -6.88 -2.29
C PRO A 246 -9.28 -5.62 -1.54
N GLU A 247 -9.05 -5.70 -0.23
CA GLU A 247 -8.53 -4.63 0.62
C GLU A 247 -7.13 -4.16 0.19
N ASP A 248 -6.26 -5.10 -0.19
CA ASP A 248 -4.89 -4.85 -0.67
C ASP A 248 -4.84 -4.18 -2.04
N ALA A 249 -5.98 -4.01 -2.69
CA ALA A 249 -6.04 -3.23 -3.90
C ALA A 249 -5.78 -1.76 -3.59
N GLU A 250 -6.21 -1.24 -2.44
CA GLU A 250 -6.25 0.19 -2.12
C GLU A 250 -4.95 0.79 -1.56
N ASP A 251 -3.86 0.01 -1.44
CA ASP A 251 -2.58 0.51 -0.93
C ASP A 251 -2.11 1.77 -1.70
N GLU A 252 -2.38 2.95 -1.12
CA GLU A 252 -1.92 4.26 -1.54
C GLU A 252 -0.43 4.38 -1.21
N ASP A 253 0.44 4.27 -2.21
CA ASP A 253 1.78 4.86 -2.27
C ASP A 253 2.70 4.77 -1.02
N ASP A 254 2.48 3.81 -0.12
CA ASP A 254 3.37 3.54 1.00
C ASP A 254 4.61 2.81 0.48
N GLU A 255 5.68 3.59 0.27
CA GLU A 255 7.00 3.22 -0.27
C GLU A 255 7.75 2.08 0.47
N ASP A 256 7.17 1.45 1.50
CA ASP A 256 7.83 0.42 2.31
C ASP A 256 6.89 -0.71 2.78
N SER A 257 5.94 -1.14 1.95
CA SER A 257 5.22 -2.39 2.25
C SER A 257 6.14 -3.60 1.96
N PRO A 258 6.56 -4.39 2.97
CA PRO A 258 7.46 -5.50 2.75
C PRO A 258 6.73 -6.57 1.93
N THR A 259 7.21 -6.84 0.71
CA THR A 259 6.80 -8.00 -0.10
C THR A 259 7.24 -9.35 0.49
N ASN A 260 7.53 -9.41 1.80
CA ASN A 260 7.86 -10.64 2.49
C ASN A 260 6.56 -11.39 2.80
N ASN A 261 6.18 -12.31 1.91
CA ASN A 261 5.46 -13.58 2.20
C ASN A 261 4.84 -14.21 0.93
N LEU A 262 5.54 -14.15 -0.22
CA LEU A 262 5.20 -14.94 -1.40
C LEU A 262 6.31 -15.92 -1.80
N ASP A 263 7.29 -16.12 -0.91
CA ASP A 263 8.31 -17.18 -0.98
C ASP A 263 7.99 -18.29 0.06
N GLN A 264 6.74 -18.43 0.51
CA GLN A 264 6.34 -19.50 1.44
C GLN A 264 6.23 -20.81 0.66
N GLU A 265 7.04 -21.77 1.12
CA GLU A 265 7.26 -23.13 0.62
C GLU A 265 6.00 -23.78 0.03
N PHE A 266 6.09 -24.16 -1.26
CA PHE A 266 5.23 -25.20 -1.80
C PHE A 266 5.68 -26.52 -1.15
N GLU A 267 4.98 -26.95 -0.11
CA GLU A 267 4.99 -28.37 0.25
C GLU A 267 4.38 -29.14 -0.93
N GLU A 268 5.18 -30.06 -1.49
CA GLU A 268 4.71 -31.08 -2.42
C GLU A 268 3.73 -31.99 -1.69
N GLU A 269 2.43 -31.76 -1.81
CA GLU A 269 1.43 -32.77 -1.49
C GLU A 269 1.47 -33.88 -2.56
N ASP A 270 2.13 -34.97 -2.18
CA ASP A 270 2.13 -36.29 -2.80
C ASP A 270 0.69 -36.82 -2.93
N GLN A 271 0.10 -36.65 -4.11
CA GLN A 271 -1.14 -37.33 -4.49
C GLN A 271 -0.82 -38.59 -5.32
N ASN A 272 -0.34 -39.61 -4.62
CA ASN A 272 -0.53 -41.00 -5.06
C ASN A 272 -1.95 -41.44 -4.69
N GLU A 273 -2.90 -41.30 -5.62
CA GLU A 273 -4.12 -42.12 -5.62
C GLU A 273 -4.19 -43.00 -6.88
N PRO A 274 -4.54 -44.29 -6.73
CA PRO A 274 -4.45 -45.28 -7.80
C PRO A 274 -5.61 -45.18 -8.80
N LEU A 275 -5.27 -45.30 -10.09
CA LEU A 275 -6.22 -45.46 -11.19
C LEU A 275 -7.06 -46.74 -11.01
N PRO A 276 -8.39 -46.70 -11.23
CA PRO A 276 -9.22 -47.89 -11.21
C PRO A 276 -9.06 -48.69 -12.51
N ASN A 277 -8.84 -50.00 -12.34
CA ASN A 277 -8.96 -51.04 -13.34
C ASN A 277 -10.28 -50.93 -14.14
N GLN A 278 -10.18 -50.84 -15.46
CA GLN A 278 -11.16 -51.45 -16.35
C GLN A 278 -10.43 -52.28 -17.40
N GLN A 279 -10.45 -53.59 -17.18
CA GLN A 279 -10.34 -54.58 -18.24
C GLN A 279 -11.58 -54.47 -19.12
N GLN A 280 -11.39 -54.31 -20.43
CA GLN A 280 -12.23 -54.98 -21.40
C GLN A 280 -11.42 -55.32 -22.66
N GLU A 281 -11.76 -56.49 -23.16
CA GLU A 281 -11.02 -57.42 -23.99
C GLU A 281 -11.20 -57.20 -25.51
N THR A 282 -10.23 -57.73 -26.27
CA THR A 282 -10.31 -58.23 -27.66
C THR A 282 -10.48 -57.18 -28.78
N SER A 283 -9.67 -57.17 -29.84
CA SER A 283 -9.54 -58.27 -30.81
C SER A 283 -8.47 -57.95 -31.88
N LEU A 284 -7.90 -59.03 -32.44
CA LEU A 284 -6.91 -59.06 -33.51
C LEU A 284 -7.41 -58.48 -34.83
N ILE A 285 -6.55 -57.75 -35.56
CA ILE A 285 -6.36 -57.95 -37.01
C ILE A 285 -4.87 -57.77 -37.36
N ASN A 286 -4.26 -58.85 -37.86
CA ASN A 286 -2.99 -58.89 -38.59
C ASN A 286 -3.14 -58.27 -39.99
N ARG A 287 -2.11 -57.53 -40.43
CA ARG A 287 -1.55 -57.47 -41.81
C ARG A 287 -0.43 -56.42 -41.77
N ASP A 288 0.84 -56.79 -41.64
CA ASP A 288 1.71 -57.53 -42.56
C ASP A 288 1.93 -56.83 -43.92
N VAL A 289 3.20 -56.85 -44.34
CA VAL A 289 3.79 -56.45 -45.64
C VAL A 289 4.09 -54.96 -45.86
N SER A 290 5.34 -54.54 -45.71
CA SER A 290 6.34 -54.51 -46.81
C SER A 290 7.52 -53.58 -46.48
N MET A 291 8.71 -54.17 -46.41
CA MET A 291 9.98 -53.44 -46.58
C MET A 291 10.14 -53.04 -48.04
N HIS A 292 10.77 -51.88 -48.30
CA HIS A 292 11.77 -51.58 -49.37
C HIS A 292 12.08 -50.07 -49.26
N SER A 293 13.24 -49.71 -48.71
CA SER A 293 14.49 -49.40 -49.43
C SER A 293 14.44 -48.08 -50.22
N LEU A 294 15.32 -47.16 -49.81
CA LEU A 294 15.79 -45.96 -50.51
C LEU A 294 16.29 -46.29 -51.95
N PRO A 295 16.40 -45.30 -52.86
CA PRO A 295 17.65 -44.54 -52.92
C PRO A 295 17.53 -43.05 -53.30
N LEU A 296 18.69 -42.41 -53.19
CA LEU A 296 19.14 -41.05 -53.48
C LEU A 296 18.61 -40.42 -54.78
N VAL A 297 18.43 -39.10 -54.73
CA VAL A 297 19.01 -38.13 -55.69
C VAL A 297 19.60 -36.96 -54.90
#